data_AF-A0A0F6YJ22-F1
#
_entry.id   AF-A0A0F6YJ22-F1
#
_cell.length_a   1.000
_cell.length_b   1.000
_cell.length_c   1.000
_cell.angle_alpha   90.00
_cell.angle_beta   90.00
_cell.angle_gamma   90.00
#
_symmetry.space_group_name_H-M   'P 1'
#
loop_
_entity.id
_entity.type
_entity.pdbx_description
1 polymer ?
#
loop_
_entity_poly.entity_id
_entity_poly.type
_entity_poly.pdbx_seq_one_letter_code
_entity_poly.pdbx_strand_id
1 'polypeptide(L)' 'MIDEILRPLLEADGGGIELVSFDGDELVLSLTGAFRGDPGAPYVQQRIVRPAVRKALGRDVKIKYVVARDERVSPSRS' A
#
# COMPACT_ATOMS: atom_id res chain seq x y z
N MET A 1 -8.72 -7.43 -3.51
CA MET A 1 -8.16 -6.32 -4.32
C MET A 1 -6.69 -6.03 -4.03
N ILE A 2 -6.29 -5.61 -2.81
CA ILE A 2 -4.86 -5.34 -2.52
C ILE A 2 -4.03 -6.60 -2.79
N ASP A 3 -4.41 -7.73 -2.19
CA ASP A 3 -3.68 -8.99 -2.37
C ASP A 3 -3.91 -9.66 -3.73
N GLU A 4 -5.06 -9.42 -4.35
CA GLU A 4 -5.46 -10.11 -5.58
C GLU A 4 -5.02 -9.39 -6.86
N ILE A 5 -4.80 -8.07 -6.81
CA ILE A 5 -4.52 -7.24 -7.99
C ILE A 5 -3.26 -6.42 -7.78
N LEU A 6 -3.20 -5.61 -6.71
CA LEU A 6 -2.09 -4.67 -6.55
C LEU A 6 -0.79 -5.37 -6.17
N ARG A 7 -0.86 -6.36 -5.28
CA ARG A 7 0.32 -7.12 -4.84
C ARG A 7 0.98 -7.86 -6.00
N PRO A 8 0.29 -8.70 -6.81
CA PRO A 8 0.92 -9.37 -7.95
C PRO A 8 1.47 -8.40 -9.01
N LEU A 9 0.77 -7.29 -9.26
CA LEU A 9 1.20 -6.27 -10.22
C LEU A 9 2.52 -5.63 -9.79
N LEU A 10 2.63 -5.24 -8.52
CA LEU A 10 3.82 -4.57 -8.00
C LEU A 10 4.98 -5.54 -7.80
N GLU A 11 4.70 -6.80 -7.44
CA GLU A 11 5.70 -7.87 -7.36
C GLU A 11 6.32 -8.19 -8.72
N ALA A 12 5.53 -8.15 -9.81
CA ALA A 12 6.04 -8.33 -11.16
C ALA A 12 7.09 -7.27 -11.56
N ASP A 13 6.99 -6.07 -10.99
CA ASP A 13 7.94 -4.95 -11.17
C ASP A 13 9.07 -4.96 -10.11
N GLY A 14 9.18 -6.02 -9.29
CA GLY A 14 10.20 -6.17 -8.24
C GLY A 14 9.93 -5.36 -6.97
N GLY A 15 8.74 -4.79 -6.83
CA GLY A 15 8.28 -4.09 -5.64
C GLY A 15 7.26 -4.89 -4.84
N GLY A 16 6.53 -4.22 -3.96
CA GLY A 16 5.44 -4.83 -3.23
C GLY A 16 4.61 -3.81 -2.47
N ILE A 17 3.47 -4.26 -1.95
CA ILE A 17 2.58 -3.45 -1.14
C ILE A 17 1.97 -4.27 -0.02
N GLU A 18 1.92 -3.69 1.18
CA GLU A 18 1.29 -4.28 2.34
C GLU A 18 0.22 -3.34 2.90
N LEU A 19 -0.90 -3.91 3.32
CA LEU A 19 -1.90 -3.20 4.11
C LEU A 19 -1.44 -3.18 5.58
N VAL A 20 -1.17 -1.99 6.11
CA VAL A 20 -0.75 -1.83 7.51
C VAL A 20 -1.97 -1.66 8.41
N SER A 21 -2.89 -0.78 8.02
CA SER A 21 -4.16 -0.59 8.72
C SER A 21 -5.21 0.03 7.80
N PHE A 22 -6.46 -0.17 8.16
CA PHE A 22 -7.60 0.52 7.58
C PHE A 22 -8.53 0.95 8.71
N ASP A 23 -8.70 2.26 8.87
CA ASP A 23 -9.63 2.84 9.84
C ASP A 23 -10.54 3.83 9.14
N GLY A 24 -11.81 3.47 8.98
CA GLY A 24 -12.84 4.31 8.38
C GLY A 24 -12.45 4.88 7.01
N ASP A 25 -11.92 6.10 7.01
CA ASP A 25 -11.54 6.90 5.86
C ASP A 25 -10.02 6.96 5.59
N GLU A 26 -9.18 6.38 6.46
CA GLU A 26 -7.73 6.33 6.31
C GLU A 26 -7.22 4.90 6.04
N LEU A 27 -6.51 4.76 4.92
CA LEU A 27 -5.83 3.54 4.51
C LEU A 27 -4.32 3.74 4.65
N VAL A 28 -3.67 2.93 5.49
CA VAL A 28 -2.22 2.98 5.69
C VAL A 28 -1.58 1.82 4.93
N LEU A 29 -0.73 2.15 3.96
CA LEU A 29 -0.06 1.20 3.09
C LEU A 29 1.45 1.30 3.25
N SER A 30 2.15 0.18 3.12
CA SER A 30 3.61 0.17 3.02
C SER A 30 4.06 -0.33 1.66
N LEU A 31 4.92 0.44 0.99
CA LEU A 31 5.59 0.00 -0.24
C LEU A 31 6.90 -0.69 0.12
N THR A 32 7.15 -1.84 -0.51
CA THR A 32 8.32 -2.68 -0.29
C THR A 32 9.08 -2.92 -1.60
N GLY A 33 10.22 -3.60 -1.52
CA GLY A 33 11.05 -3.94 -2.68
C GLY A 33 11.55 -2.70 -3.45
N ALA A 34 11.54 -2.78 -4.78
CA ALA A 34 12.00 -1.71 -5.67
C ALA A 34 11.29 -0.37 -5.47
N PHE A 35 10.07 -0.34 -4.91
CA PHE A 35 9.33 0.90 -4.65
C PHE A 35 9.59 1.48 -3.25
N ARG A 36 10.42 0.83 -2.42
CA ARG A 36 10.78 1.32 -1.09
C ARG A 36 11.80 2.45 -1.20
N GLY A 37 11.33 3.69 -1.00
CA GLY A 37 12.20 4.88 -1.04
C GLY A 37 12.66 5.28 -2.44
N ASP A 38 12.01 4.73 -3.47
CA ASP A 38 12.30 5.01 -4.87
C ASP A 38 11.70 6.36 -5.33
N PRO A 39 12.45 7.18 -6.10
CA PRO A 39 11.93 8.43 -6.67
C PRO A 39 10.70 8.25 -7.57
N GLY A 40 10.50 7.06 -8.16
CA GLY A 40 9.34 6.71 -8.97
C GLY A 40 8.10 6.31 -8.17
N ALA A 41 8.24 6.02 -6.87
CA ALA A 41 7.14 5.59 -6.02
C ALA A 41 5.92 6.56 -6.03
N PRO A 42 6.08 7.90 -6.03
CA PRO A 42 4.93 8.82 -6.11
C PRO A 42 4.08 8.62 -7.37
N TYR A 43 4.68 8.20 -8.49
CA TYR A 43 3.93 7.94 -9.73
C TYR A 43 3.01 6.72 -9.56
N VAL A 44 3.55 5.62 -9.04
CA VAL A 44 2.79 4.39 -8.75
C VAL A 44 1.66 4.69 -7.76
N GLN A 45 1.95 5.44 -6.70
CA GLN A 45 0.97 5.83 -5.68
C GLN A 45 -0.20 6.63 -6.27
N GLN A 46 0.07 7.60 -7.14
CA GLN A 46 -0.95 8.50 -7.69
C GLN A 46 -1.71 7.92 -8.88
N ARG A 47 -1.04 7.13 -9.73
CA ARG A 47 -1.61 6.66 -11.01
C ARG A 47 -2.15 5.24 -10.94
N ILE A 48 -1.70 4.42 -10.00
CA ILE A 48 -2.08 3.01 -9.90
C ILE A 48 -2.85 2.76 -8.60
N VAL A 49 -2.21 2.99 -7.45
CA VAL A 49 -2.76 2.59 -6.15
C VAL A 49 -4.00 3.42 -5.80
N ARG A 50 -3.90 4.76 -5.82
CA ARG A 50 -5.03 5.63 -5.45
C ARG A 50 -6.28 5.41 -6.33
N PRO A 51 -6.19 5.33 -7.67
CA PRO A 51 -7.35 5.04 -8.50
C PRO A 51 -7.96 3.67 -8.24
N ALA A 52 -7.13 2.63 -8.03
CA ALA A 52 -7.61 1.28 -7.75
C ALA A 52 -8.37 1.22 -6.41
N VAL A 53 -7.82 1.85 -5.37
CA VAL A 53 -8.47 1.96 -4.06
C VAL A 53 -9.80 2.72 -4.16
N ARG A 54 -9.82 3.88 -4.82
CA ARG A 54 -11.04 4.67 -5.00
C ARG A 54 -12.11 3.90 -5.77
N LYS A 55 -11.72 3.18 -6.83
CA LYS A 55 -12.63 2.36 -7.62
C LYS A 55 -13.20 1.20 -6.80
N ALA A 56 -12.37 0.53 -5.99
CA ALA A 56 -12.80 -0.59 -5.18
C ALA A 56 -13.74 -0.18 -4.03
N LEU A 57 -13.48 0.96 -3.39
CA LEU A 57 -14.25 1.44 -2.25
C LEU A 57 -15.46 2.30 -2.65
N GLY A 58 -15.54 2.75 -3.91
CA GLY A 58 -16.61 3.62 -4.39
C GLY A 58 -16.62 5.02 -3.78
N ARG A 59 -15.58 5.40 -3.03
CA ARG A 59 -15.42 6.69 -2.36
C ARG A 59 -13.96 7.10 -2.31
N ASP A 60 -13.72 8.38 -2.07
CA ASP A 60 -12.37 8.85 -1.77
C ASP A 60 -11.96 8.43 -0.35
N VAL A 61 -10.70 8.05 -0.20
CA VAL A 61 -10.10 7.69 1.08
C VAL A 61 -8.73 8.31 1.16
N LYS A 62 -8.35 8.73 2.37
CA LYS A 62 -7.03 9.24 2.65
C LYS A 62 -6.06 8.08 2.65
N ILE A 63 -5.04 8.13 1.80
CA ILE A 63 -4.01 7.09 1.74
C ILE A 63 -2.72 7.65 2.32
N LYS A 64 -2.21 6.99 3.35
CA LYS A 64 -0.92 7.30 3.98
C LYS A 64 0.07 6.19 3.64
N TYR A 65 1.21 6.58 3.09
CA TYR A 65 2.29 5.64 2.82
C TYR A 65 3.30 5.71 3.97
N VAL A 66 3.62 4.55 4.54
CA VAL A 66 4.67 4.40 5.55
C VAL A 66 5.77 3.52 5.00
N VAL A 67 7.02 3.88 5.29
CA VAL A 67 8.12 2.95 5.10
C VAL A 67 8.04 2.00 6.28
N ALA A 68 7.77 0.71 6.03
CA ALA A 68 7.91 -0.29 7.06
C ALA A 68 9.34 -0.19 7.58
N ARG A 69 9.50 0.24 8.83
CA ARG A 69 10.68 -0.17 9.58
C ARG A 69 10.57 -1.68 9.68
N ASP A 70 11.68 -2.37 9.45
CA ASP A 70 11.78 -3.82 9.55
C ASP A 70 11.56 -4.21 11.02
N GLU A 71 10.33 -4.14 11.48
CA GLU A 71 9.91 -4.54 12.80
C GLU A 71 8.67 -5.37 12.59
N ARG A 72 8.86 -6.69 12.67
CA ARG A 72 7.79 -7.67 12.75
C ARG A 72 6.73 -7.09 13.68
N VAL A 73 5.54 -6.86 13.13
CA VAL A 73 4.35 -6.52 13.91
C VAL A 73 4.18 -7.62 14.93
N SER A 74 4.64 -7.38 16.16
CA SER A 74 4.32 -8.22 17.29
C SER A 74 2.81 -8.10 17.49
N PRO A 75 2.03 -9.20 17.46
CA PRO A 75 0.65 -9.10 17.84
C PRO A 75 0.65 -8.70 19.32
N SER A 76 0.08 -7.54 19.64
CA SER A 76 -0.26 -7.20 21.01
C SER A 76 -1.24 -8.25 21.50
N ARG A 77 -0.74 -9.24 22.24
CA ARG A 77 -1.58 -10.16 23.00
C ARG A 77 -2.30 -9.33 24.06
N SER A 78 -3.63 -9.36 24.02
CA SER A 78 -4.51 -9.05 25.14
C SER A 78 -4.28 -10.00 26.30
#